data_AF-A0ABD2PAR4-F1
#
_entry.id   AF-A0ABD2PAR4-F1
#
_cell.length_a   1.000
_cell.length_b   1.000
_cell.length_c   1.000
_cell.angle_alpha   90.00
_cell.angle_beta   90.00
_cell.angle_gamma   90.00
#
_symmetry.space_group_name_H-M   'P 1'
#
loop_
_entity.id
_entity.type
_entity.pdbx_description
1 polymer ?
#
loop_
_entity_poly.entity_id
_entity_poly.type
_entity_poly.pdbx_seq_one_letter_code
_entity_poly.pdbx_strand_id
1 'polypeptide(L)'
;MALLNLMRFVVLQQKSDNLNNFKNVVKIWREIYLDPLSELLEDSQAVFKKKKSEIEHEMSPHDEPQLSFSVGEEETLEVSKFEKLQSIDLTLTGFEMIGSLLDRLIELLKLKNCY
;
A
#
# COMPACT_ATOMS: atom_id res chain seq x y z
N MET A 1 -4.62 2.09 7.83
CA MET A 1 -4.84 3.56 7.81
C MET A 1 -5.21 4.17 9.17
N ALA A 2 -6.28 3.70 9.85
CA ALA A 2 -6.72 4.29 11.13
C ALA A 2 -5.62 4.34 12.20
N LEU A 3 -4.85 3.26 12.36
CA LEU A 3 -3.73 3.20 13.31
C LEU A 3 -2.64 4.25 13.02
N LEU A 4 -2.25 4.44 11.76
CA LEU A 4 -1.26 5.47 11.38
C LEU A 4 -1.76 6.88 11.73
N ASN A 5 -3.05 7.17 11.50
CA ASN A 5 -3.64 8.45 11.89
C ASN A 5 -3.72 8.63 13.40
N LEU A 6 -4.03 7.57 14.15
CA LEU A 6 -3.99 7.60 15.61
C LEU A 6 -2.57 7.87 16.13
N MET A 7 -1.56 7.17 15.60
CA MET A 7 -0.16 7.39 15.96
C MET A 7 0.27 8.83 15.67
N ARG A 8 -0.10 9.39 14.51
CA ARG A 8 0.15 10.81 14.18
C ARG A 8 -0.48 11.74 15.21
N PHE A 9 -1.74 11.50 15.56
CA PHE A 9 -2.42 12.31 16.58
C PHE A 9 -1.67 12.26 17.91
N VAL A 10 -1.25 11.07 18.35
CA VAL A 10 -0.45 10.90 19.59
C VAL A 10 0.88 11.67 19.51
N VAL A 11 1.60 11.59 18.38
CA VAL A 11 2.85 12.34 18.17
C VAL A 11 2.63 13.85 18.25
N LEU A 12 1.54 14.36 17.66
CA LEU A 12 1.21 15.79 17.67
C LEU A 12 0.87 16.31 19.07
N GLN A 13 0.16 15.49 19.86
CA GLN A 13 -0.23 15.83 21.23
C GLN A 13 0.93 15.73 22.23
N GLN A 14 2.05 15.14 21.85
CA GLN A 14 3.12 14.90 22.81
C GLN A 14 3.78 16.21 23.28
N LYS A 15 3.82 16.37 24.61
CA LYS A 15 4.45 17.48 25.33
C LYS A 15 5.93 17.17 25.63
N SER A 16 6.74 18.22 25.74
CA SER A 16 8.20 18.15 25.94
C SER A 16 8.62 17.33 27.17
N ASP A 17 7.80 17.34 28.22
CA ASP A 17 8.23 16.90 29.55
C ASP A 17 8.34 15.37 29.67
N ASN A 18 7.84 14.63 28.67
CA ASN A 18 7.86 13.15 28.61
C ASN A 18 8.62 12.59 27.41
N LEU A 19 9.55 13.36 26.85
CA LEU A 19 10.23 13.02 25.58
C LEU A 19 10.96 11.66 25.64
N ASN A 20 11.67 11.35 26.73
CA ASN A 20 12.44 10.10 26.82
C ASN A 20 11.55 8.85 26.86
N ASN A 21 10.44 8.89 27.60
CA ASN A 21 9.48 7.78 27.63
C ASN A 21 8.81 7.61 26.27
N PHE A 22 8.52 8.73 25.60
CA PHE A 22 7.96 8.68 24.26
C PHE A 22 8.92 8.09 23.23
N LYS A 23 10.22 8.41 23.30
CA LYS A 23 11.26 7.81 22.46
C LYS A 23 11.31 6.29 22.60
N ASN A 24 11.20 5.76 23.82
CA ASN A 24 11.15 4.32 24.04
C ASN A 24 9.92 3.68 23.39
N VAL A 25 8.76 4.33 23.46
CA VAL A 25 7.54 3.88 22.77
C VAL A 25 7.71 3.93 21.25
N VAL A 26 8.30 5.01 20.70
CA VAL A 26 8.56 5.14 19.26
C VAL A 26 9.53 4.06 18.80
N LYS A 27 10.57 3.73 19.58
CA LYS A 27 11.47 2.63 19.27
C LYS A 27 10.71 1.30 19.13
N ILE A 28 9.83 0.99 20.07
CA ILE A 28 8.97 -0.20 19.99
C ILE A 28 8.11 -0.14 18.74
N TRP A 29 7.46 0.99 18.45
CA TRP A 29 6.64 1.16 17.25
C TRP A 29 7.40 0.91 15.96
N ARG A 30 8.66 1.38 15.88
CA ARG A 30 9.52 1.15 14.73
C ARG A 30 9.82 -0.33 14.54
N GLU A 31 10.30 -0.98 15.58
CA GLU A 31 10.73 -2.37 15.55
C GLU A 31 9.57 -3.32 15.21
N ILE A 32 8.38 -3.11 15.78
CA ILE A 32 7.27 -4.05 15.63
C ILE A 32 6.31 -3.72 14.49
N TYR A 33 6.33 -2.48 13.97
CA TYR A 33 5.28 -2.02 13.06
C TYR A 33 5.77 -1.10 11.94
N LEU A 34 6.41 0.04 12.23
CA LEU A 34 6.71 1.03 11.18
C LEU A 34 7.74 0.52 10.17
N ASP A 35 8.84 -0.06 10.65
CA ASP A 35 9.90 -0.57 9.77
C ASP A 35 9.40 -1.80 8.98
N PRO A 36 8.75 -2.82 9.60
CA PRO A 36 8.14 -3.93 8.86
C PRO A 36 7.05 -3.49 7.86
N LEU A 37 6.26 -2.47 8.20
CA LEU A 37 5.23 -1.96 7.28
C LEU A 37 5.86 -1.29 6.05
N SER A 38 6.98 -0.58 6.23
CA SER A 38 7.72 0.03 5.12
C SER A 38 8.21 -1.04 4.15
N GLU A 39 8.88 -2.07 4.65
CA GLU A 39 9.39 -3.20 3.85
C GLU A 39 8.25 -3.92 3.12
N LEU A 40 7.17 -4.23 3.84
CA LEU A 40 6.01 -4.91 3.25
C LEU A 40 5.34 -4.08 2.14
N LEU A 41 5.26 -2.75 2.31
CA LEU A 41 4.70 -1.87 1.28
C LEU A 41 5.58 -1.84 0.03
N GLU A 42 6.90 -1.74 0.18
CA GLU A 42 7.85 -1.77 -0.93
C GLU A 42 7.74 -3.08 -1.71
N ASP A 43 7.76 -4.22 -1.00
CA ASP A 43 7.63 -5.55 -1.60
C ASP A 43 6.28 -5.74 -2.30
N SER A 44 5.18 -5.33 -1.64
CA SER A 44 3.84 -5.46 -2.20
C SER A 44 3.68 -4.61 -3.47
N GLN A 45 4.21 -3.39 -3.47
CA GLN A 45 4.22 -2.54 -4.67
C GLN A 45 5.03 -3.15 -5.79
N ALA A 46 6.21 -3.72 -5.50
CA ALA A 46 7.04 -4.38 -6.51
C ALA A 46 6.32 -5.57 -7.15
N VAL A 47 5.67 -6.42 -6.34
CA VAL A 47 4.90 -7.57 -6.83
C VAL A 47 3.74 -7.13 -7.73
N PHE A 48 2.96 -6.12 -7.32
CA PHE A 48 1.81 -5.66 -8.11
C PHE A 48 2.21 -4.89 -9.36
N LYS A 49 3.29 -4.10 -9.32
CA LYS A 49 3.86 -3.45 -10.52
C LYS A 49 4.34 -4.48 -11.53
N LYS A 50 5.02 -5.55 -11.06
CA LYS A 50 5.43 -6.66 -11.91
C LYS A 50 4.22 -7.35 -12.55
N LYS A 51 3.21 -7.69 -11.74
CA LYS A 51 1.97 -8.32 -12.23
C LYS A 51 1.23 -7.44 -13.24
N LYS A 52 1.20 -6.12 -13.03
CA LYS A 52 0.66 -5.16 -14.00
C LYS A 52 1.40 -5.25 -15.33
N SER A 53 2.74 -5.19 -15.28
CA SER A 53 3.57 -5.27 -16.49
C SER A 53 3.43 -6.59 -17.23
N GLU A 54 3.23 -7.72 -16.53
CA GLU A 54 3.00 -9.03 -17.14
C GLU A 54 1.67 -9.04 -17.94
N ILE A 55 0.59 -8.52 -17.34
CA ILE A 55 -0.73 -8.42 -18.01
C ILE A 55 -0.69 -7.42 -19.17
N GLU A 56 0.02 -6.31 -19.03
CA GLU A 56 0.20 -5.33 -20.11
C GLU A 56 1.07 -5.89 -21.25
N HIS A 57 2.08 -6.72 -20.96
CA HIS A 57 2.94 -7.31 -21.99
C HIS A 57 2.28 -8.47 -22.74
N GLU A 58 1.29 -9.13 -22.13
CA GLU A 58 0.34 -10.00 -22.84
C GLU A 58 -0.54 -9.22 -23.84
N MET A 59 -0.55 -7.87 -23.82
CA MET A 59 -1.12 -7.04 -24.89
C MET A 59 -0.13 -6.90 -26.06
N SER A 60 0.07 -7.99 -26.81
CA SER A 60 0.63 -7.87 -28.17
C SER A 60 -0.42 -7.24 -29.11
N PRO A 61 -0.06 -6.50 -30.19
CA PRO A 61 -1.00 -5.69 -30.97
C PRO A 61 -2.05 -6.47 -31.79
N HIS A 62 -2.14 -7.79 -31.61
CA HIS A 62 -3.00 -8.69 -32.38
C HIS A 62 -4.22 -9.21 -31.64
N ASP A 63 -4.40 -8.90 -30.36
CA ASP A 63 -5.63 -9.26 -29.64
C ASP A 63 -6.70 -8.18 -29.90
N GLU A 64 -7.33 -8.26 -31.08
CA GLU A 64 -8.65 -7.65 -31.29
C GLU A 64 -9.62 -8.13 -30.20
N PRO A 65 -10.61 -7.31 -29.81
CA PRO A 65 -11.62 -7.73 -28.83
C PRO A 65 -12.44 -8.88 -29.42
N GLN A 66 -12.09 -10.12 -29.04
CA GLN A 66 -12.90 -11.28 -29.33
C GLN A 66 -14.16 -11.21 -28.46
N LEU A 67 -15.27 -10.79 -29.07
CA LEU A 67 -16.62 -11.04 -28.57
C LEU A 67 -16.86 -12.55 -28.58
N SER A 68 -16.45 -13.24 -27.52
CA SER A 68 -16.81 -14.64 -27.30
C SER A 68 -18.25 -14.71 -26.80
N PHE A 69 -19.18 -15.05 -27.70
CA PHE A 69 -20.50 -15.54 -27.31
C PHE A 69 -20.35 -17.02 -26.93
N SER A 70 -20.50 -17.37 -25.66
CA SER A 70 -20.59 -18.76 -25.20
C SER A 70 -22.05 -19.11 -24.95
N VAL A 71 -22.59 -20.03 -25.75
CA VAL A 71 -23.88 -20.68 -25.48
C VAL A 71 -23.58 -21.98 -24.75
N GLY A 72 -23.85 -21.98 -23.44
CA GLY A 72 -24.01 -23.18 -22.63
C GLY A 72 -22.73 -23.90 -22.28
N GLU A 73 -22.06 -23.47 -21.21
CA GLU A 73 -21.36 -24.30 -20.22
C GLU A 73 -20.88 -23.35 -19.10
N GLU A 74 -20.85 -23.83 -17.85
CA GLU A 74 -20.65 -23.08 -16.60
C GLU A 74 -19.81 -21.81 -16.74
N GLU A 75 -20.44 -20.64 -16.50
CA GLU A 75 -19.78 -19.34 -16.43
C GLU A 75 -18.79 -19.34 -15.25
N THR A 76 -17.57 -19.83 -15.48
CA THR A 76 -16.43 -19.27 -14.78
C THR A 76 -16.44 -17.78 -15.12
N LEU A 77 -16.74 -16.94 -14.12
CA LEU A 77 -16.66 -15.48 -14.19
C LEU A 77 -15.23 -15.08 -14.59
N GLU A 78 -14.94 -15.13 -15.89
CA GLU A 78 -13.70 -14.64 -16.45
C GLU A 78 -13.73 -13.13 -16.35
N VAL A 79 -13.16 -12.61 -15.25
CA VAL A 79 -12.91 -11.18 -15.09
C VAL A 79 -12.07 -10.72 -16.29
N SER A 80 -12.58 -9.72 -17.01
CA SER A 80 -11.92 -9.21 -18.21
C SER A 80 -10.51 -8.72 -17.87
N LYS A 81 -9.58 -8.79 -18.83
CA LYS A 81 -8.21 -8.28 -18.64
C LYS A 81 -8.21 -6.81 -18.19
N PHE A 82 -9.16 -6.01 -18.67
CA PHE A 82 -9.36 -4.60 -18.25
C PHE A 82 -9.72 -4.49 -16.76
N GLU A 83 -10.69 -5.25 -16.28
CA GLU A 83 -11.07 -5.27 -14.86
C GLU A 83 -9.93 -5.76 -13.95
N LYS A 84 -9.11 -6.71 -14.43
CA LYS A 84 -7.90 -7.16 -13.72
C LYS A 84 -6.88 -6.02 -13.56
N LEU A 85 -6.61 -5.27 -14.62
CA LEU A 85 -5.71 -4.11 -14.56
C LEU A 85 -6.26 -3.02 -13.64
N GLN A 86 -7.56 -2.72 -13.73
CA GLN A 86 -8.21 -1.75 -12.85
C GLN A 86 -8.12 -2.16 -11.37
N SER A 87 -8.31 -3.44 -11.06
CA SER A 87 -8.14 -3.97 -9.70
C SER A 87 -6.71 -3.80 -9.18
N ILE A 88 -5.70 -4.04 -10.03
CA ILE A 88 -4.29 -3.84 -9.68
C ILE A 88 -4.01 -2.35 -9.42
N ASP A 89 -4.51 -1.45 -10.26
CA ASP A 89 -4.31 -0.01 -10.11
C ASP A 89 -4.95 0.54 -8.83
N LEU A 90 -6.15 0.08 -8.49
CA LEU A 90 -6.80 0.41 -7.22
C LEU A 90 -5.99 -0.09 -6.02
N THR A 91 -5.41 -1.30 -6.13
CA THR A 91 -4.58 -1.86 -5.08
C THR A 91 -3.28 -1.08 -4.90
N LEU A 92 -2.61 -0.73 -5.98
CA LEU A 92 -1.40 0.11 -5.98
C LEU A 92 -1.68 1.48 -5.36
N THR A 93 -2.80 2.11 -5.75
CA THR A 93 -3.28 3.36 -5.15
C THR A 93 -3.46 3.21 -3.63
N GLY A 94 -4.01 2.09 -3.18
CA GLY A 94 -4.15 1.78 -1.76
C GLY A 94 -2.81 1.71 -1.03
N PHE A 95 -1.80 1.05 -1.62
CA PHE A 95 -0.45 1.02 -1.06
C PHE A 95 0.19 2.41 -1.01
N GLU A 96 0.06 3.22 -2.06
CA GLU A 96 0.55 4.60 -2.09
C GLU A 96 -0.09 5.47 -1.01
N MET A 97 -1.40 5.34 -0.79
CA MET A 97 -2.09 6.05 0.30
C MET A 97 -1.53 5.65 1.66
N ILE A 98 -1.29 4.35 1.91
CA ILE A 98 -0.72 3.89 3.18
C ILE A 98 0.73 4.36 3.33
N GLY A 99 1.54 4.29 2.27
CA GLY A 99 2.92 4.78 2.23
C GLY A 99 3.00 6.26 2.55
N SER A 100 2.18 7.09 1.90
CA SER A 100 2.07 8.52 2.21
C SER A 100 1.67 8.77 3.67
N LEU A 101 0.81 7.93 4.24
CA LEU A 101 0.46 8.02 5.66
C LEU A 101 1.64 7.67 6.58
N LEU A 102 2.42 6.65 6.23
CA LEU A 102 3.60 6.22 6.96
C LEU A 102 4.71 7.28 6.89
N ASP A 103 5.06 7.75 5.70
CA ASP A 103 6.12 8.73 5.48
C ASP A 103 5.92 9.99 6.31
N ARG A 104 4.70 10.53 6.28
CA ARG A 104 4.39 11.75 7.01
C ARG A 104 4.26 11.52 8.53
N LEU A 105 4.03 10.28 9.00
CA LEU A 105 4.23 9.94 10.43
C LEU A 105 5.73 9.95 10.79
N ILE A 106 6.57 9.33 9.97
CA ILE A 106 8.03 9.31 10.16
C ILE A 106 8.60 10.73 10.18
N GLU A 107 8.16 11.58 9.26
CA GLU A 107 8.54 12.99 9.21
C GLU A 107 8.18 13.73 10.52
N LEU A 108 6.96 13.52 11.04
CA LEU A 108 6.54 14.11 12.32
C LEU A 108 7.40 13.62 13.49
N LEU A 109 7.75 12.34 13.51
CA LEU A 109 8.63 11.77 14.53
C LEU A 109 10.04 12.39 14.47
N LYS A 110 10.59 12.59 13.26
CA LYS A 110 11.87 13.27 13.04
C LYS A 110 11.81 14.73 13.51
N LEU A 111 10.76 15.48 13.17
CA LEU A 111 10.56 16.87 13.60
C LEU A 111 10.47 17.01 15.13
N LYS A 112 9.90 16.01 15.81
CA LYS A 112 9.83 15.95 17.27
C LYS A 112 11.12 15.43 17.93
N ASN A 113 12.16 15.12 17.15
CA ASN A 113 13.41 14.49 17.59
C ASN A 113 13.19 13.15 18.32
N CYS A 114 12.18 12.39 17.89
CA CYS A 114 11.77 11.12 18.50
C CYS A 114 12.11 9.89 17.64
N TYR A 115 12.51 10.11 16.38
CA TYR A 115 12.80 9.07 15.40
C TYR A 115 14.26 8.63 15.44
#